data_AF-G9NB59-F1
#
_entry.id   AF-G9NB59-F1
#
_cell.length_a   1.000
_cell.length_b   1.000
_cell.length_c   1.000
_cell.angle_alpha   90.00
_cell.angle_beta   90.00
_cell.angle_gamma   90.00
#
_symmetry.space_group_name_H-M   'P 1'
#
loop_
_entity.id
_entity.type
_entity.pdbx_description
1 polymer ?
#
loop_
_entity_poly.entity_id
_entity_poly.type
_entity_poly.pdbx_seq_one_letter_code
_entity_poly.pdbx_strand_id
1 'polypeptide(L)'
;MEEGEKSPEGPQSSFKRLAAISAWNSVLLHVNDTLLPGFARHHIGRLAKSVASGLRVEVQTAWGSHIPSTVILRLQIRNGDDVGDFAVITLPMGQTKLPLNVDYFNAADESLMKDMFPDPKTDPFGAAHSRFRDQDLQYFENIDRTAGISSYIKYTTATIARVTAVVEAHELTIMYPSNFWNRIQRLPASLQKIAKNIKSLFDSMNPEEQITLHITLPAIPKWEQDWHVLFTDERKINPGILDIPSLCNGLIEDLDYSKILAGREEYGIFGTHSPTAYVMAVSMKNVRDFLPNVGTKVKVYLRDIAQSGYTLPKPLFTNLQVVHLASRLRSDILHAEYKASNKVDREFRGSFRERNHLISELFFQQATVDLAPYLHMPAKDDAQHEEARKAAEYLKSIGEEDDMAHYIRVYNWVRSALCVAPKTRYHEPYSGYRLDLPPGVSADVALFYVEVPRQRDWPHTLKNPPMTVDIPNMSPPTDLQQFLVNAFANQDDIIRAEIRYSLDTALYEEPPASSLKNNLTPNPVADDWWKSMVQSSGLPESDQTNQSRMLDGPRNGLDN
;
A
#
# COMPACT_ATOMS: atom_id res chain seq x y z
N MET A 1 33.87 1.10 47.83
CA MET A 1 34.69 0.84 46.62
C MET A 1 34.41 -0.57 46.21
N GLU A 2 33.39 -0.76 45.38
CA GLU A 2 33.22 -1.93 44.52
C GLU A 2 32.53 -1.36 43.29
N GLU A 3 33.26 -1.39 42.18
CA GLU A 3 32.88 -0.83 40.89
C GLU A 3 31.76 -1.68 40.30
N GLY A 4 30.58 -1.08 40.11
CA GLY A 4 29.48 -1.70 39.39
C GLY A 4 29.77 -1.70 37.89
N GLU A 5 30.02 -2.88 37.34
CA GLU A 5 30.08 -3.13 35.90
C GLU A 5 28.81 -2.63 35.21
N LYS A 6 28.96 -1.61 34.36
CA LYS A 6 27.95 -1.23 33.39
C LYS A 6 27.91 -2.29 32.29
N SER A 7 26.80 -3.03 32.24
CA SER A 7 26.45 -3.84 31.06
C SER A 7 26.44 -2.97 29.80
N PRO A 8 27.02 -3.42 28.69
CA PRO A 8 27.06 -2.66 27.45
C PRO A 8 25.65 -2.58 26.85
N GLU A 9 25.21 -1.35 26.56
CA GLU A 9 24.06 -1.09 25.70
C GLU A 9 24.29 -1.80 24.36
N GLY A 10 23.59 -2.91 24.16
CA GLY A 10 23.57 -3.62 22.89
C GLY A 10 23.05 -2.69 21.79
N PRO A 11 23.47 -2.89 20.54
CA PRO A 11 23.06 -2.05 19.42
C PRO A 11 21.54 -2.11 19.32
N GLN A 12 20.88 -0.99 19.61
CA GLN A 12 19.46 -0.79 19.30
C GLN A 12 19.30 -1.09 17.82
N SER A 13 18.84 -2.30 17.54
CA SER A 13 18.59 -2.79 16.21
C SER A 13 17.60 -1.84 15.57
N SER A 14 18.08 -1.07 14.60
CA SER A 14 17.31 -0.29 13.66
C SER A 14 16.50 -1.23 12.75
N PHE A 15 15.68 -2.10 13.36
CA PHE A 15 14.58 -2.73 12.67
C PHE A 15 13.77 -1.58 12.09
N LYS A 16 13.93 -1.37 10.78
CA LYS A 16 12.96 -0.66 9.95
C LYS A 16 11.61 -1.26 10.30
N ARG A 17 10.88 -0.61 11.22
CA ARG A 17 9.62 -1.15 11.70
C ARG A 17 8.70 -1.12 10.49
N LEU A 18 8.36 -2.33 10.03
CA LEU A 18 7.36 -2.53 9.00
C LEU A 18 6.10 -1.80 9.46
N ALA A 19 5.45 -1.13 8.53
CA ALA A 19 4.18 -0.50 8.82
C ALA A 19 3.19 -1.55 9.33
N ALA A 20 2.48 -1.19 10.38
CA ALA A 20 1.52 -2.04 11.07
C ALA A 20 0.16 -1.34 11.08
N ILE A 21 -0.88 -2.13 10.80
CA ILE A 21 -2.27 -1.70 10.84
C ILE A 21 -2.99 -2.75 11.70
N SER A 22 -3.69 -2.32 12.75
CA SER A 22 -4.43 -3.23 13.61
C SER A 22 -5.68 -3.75 12.92
N ALA A 23 -6.27 -4.83 13.45
CA ALA A 23 -7.65 -5.16 13.14
C ALA A 23 -8.61 -4.07 13.66
N TRP A 24 -9.82 -4.00 13.09
CA TRP A 24 -10.91 -3.21 13.65
C TRP A 24 -11.38 -3.82 14.97
N ASN A 25 -11.47 -3.00 16.01
CA ASN A 25 -11.95 -3.40 17.32
C ASN A 25 -13.18 -2.57 17.70
N SER A 26 -14.26 -3.22 18.11
CA SER A 26 -15.44 -2.50 18.61
C SER A 26 -15.15 -1.88 20.00
N VAL A 27 -15.53 -0.62 20.18
CA VAL A 27 -15.23 0.18 21.39
C VAL A 27 -16.42 1.02 21.80
N LEU A 28 -16.44 1.42 23.08
CA LEU A 28 -17.28 2.52 23.54
C LEU A 28 -16.48 3.82 23.47
N LEU A 29 -17.13 4.91 23.05
CA LEU A 29 -16.48 6.20 22.87
C LEU A 29 -17.16 7.25 23.75
N HIS A 30 -16.37 7.93 24.58
CA HIS A 30 -16.78 9.15 25.25
C HIS A 30 -16.08 10.34 24.61
N VAL A 31 -16.79 11.47 24.61
CA VAL A 31 -16.28 12.77 24.18
C VAL A 31 -16.51 13.74 25.34
N ASN A 32 -15.45 14.38 25.84
CA ASN A 32 -15.49 15.27 27.00
C ASN A 32 -16.23 14.63 28.18
N ASP A 33 -15.74 13.45 28.59
CA ASP A 33 -16.28 12.61 29.68
C ASP A 33 -17.71 12.09 29.48
N THR A 34 -18.36 12.42 28.37
CA THR A 34 -19.74 12.00 28.10
C THR A 34 -19.76 10.85 27.12
N LEU A 35 -20.36 9.71 27.51
CA LEU A 35 -20.58 8.58 26.61
C LEU A 35 -21.46 9.02 25.43
N LEU A 36 -21.04 8.71 24.21
CA LEU A 36 -21.82 9.07 23.03
C LEU A 36 -23.23 8.46 23.09
N PRO A 37 -24.27 9.21 22.68
CA PRO A 37 -25.64 8.72 22.75
C PRO A 37 -25.89 7.62 21.72
N GLY A 38 -26.81 6.70 22.04
CA GLY A 38 -27.33 5.73 21.08
C GLY A 38 -26.73 4.33 21.16
N PHE A 39 -25.78 4.08 22.05
CA PHE A 39 -25.39 2.72 22.39
C PHE A 39 -26.55 2.00 23.12
N ALA A 40 -26.90 0.80 22.67
CA ALA A 40 -27.89 -0.04 23.35
C ALA A 40 -27.33 -0.59 24.67
N ARG A 41 -28.20 -0.88 25.64
CA ARG A 41 -27.80 -1.35 26.99
C ARG A 41 -26.88 -2.57 26.92
N HIS A 42 -27.25 -3.58 26.13
CA HIS A 42 -26.44 -4.80 25.99
C HIS A 42 -25.12 -4.56 25.23
N HIS A 43 -25.09 -3.54 24.36
CA HIS A 43 -23.85 -3.14 23.69
C HIS A 43 -22.86 -2.53 24.66
N ILE A 44 -23.34 -1.65 25.56
CA ILE A 44 -22.55 -1.12 26.67
C ILE A 44 -22.12 -2.26 27.61
N GLY A 45 -23.07 -3.12 28.00
CA GLY A 45 -22.83 -4.23 28.92
C GLY A 45 -21.77 -5.22 28.43
N ARG A 46 -21.68 -5.43 27.11
CA ARG A 46 -20.64 -6.26 26.47
C ARG A 46 -19.39 -5.47 26.04
N LEU A 47 -19.25 -4.21 26.47
CA LEU A 47 -18.16 -3.31 26.08
C LEU A 47 -17.96 -3.30 24.55
N ALA A 48 -19.03 -2.94 23.86
CA ALA A 48 -19.16 -2.85 22.40
C ALA A 48 -19.10 -4.17 21.60
N LYS A 49 -19.10 -5.35 22.25
CA LYS A 49 -19.06 -6.65 21.56
C LYS A 49 -20.41 -7.27 21.20
N SER A 50 -21.51 -6.55 21.39
CA SER A 50 -22.87 -7.04 21.07
C SER A 50 -23.30 -6.70 19.63
N VAL A 51 -24.25 -7.45 19.09
CA VAL A 51 -24.94 -7.23 17.79
C VAL A 51 -26.18 -6.31 17.89
N ALA A 52 -26.39 -5.62 19.02
CA ALA A 52 -27.53 -4.74 19.22
C ALA A 52 -27.58 -3.57 18.22
N SER A 53 -28.81 -3.12 17.93
CA SER A 53 -29.10 -1.96 17.07
C SER A 53 -28.80 -0.66 17.80
N GLY A 54 -28.46 0.39 17.05
CA GLY A 54 -28.01 1.67 17.60
C GLY A 54 -26.62 2.09 17.11
N LEU A 55 -25.94 2.90 17.91
CA LEU A 55 -24.57 3.33 17.67
C LEU A 55 -23.60 2.15 17.81
N ARG A 56 -22.62 2.10 16.92
CA ARG A 56 -21.39 1.32 17.05
C ARG A 56 -20.20 2.22 16.78
N VAL A 57 -19.12 1.94 17.47
CA VAL A 57 -17.83 2.56 17.17
C VAL A 57 -16.82 1.45 17.03
N GLU A 58 -16.06 1.49 15.94
CA GLU A 58 -14.89 0.64 15.74
C GLU A 58 -13.65 1.50 15.69
N VAL A 59 -12.53 0.97 16.18
CA VAL A 59 -11.24 1.63 16.18
C VAL A 59 -10.20 0.78 15.46
N GLN A 60 -9.34 1.44 14.72
CA GLN A 60 -8.16 0.87 14.09
C GLN A 60 -6.98 1.80 14.32
N THR A 61 -5.80 1.23 14.60
CA THR A 61 -4.55 1.97 14.68
C THR A 61 -3.71 1.67 13.44
N ALA A 62 -2.96 2.66 12.97
CA ALA A 62 -2.02 2.51 11.88
C ALA A 62 -0.74 3.30 12.18
N TRP A 63 0.43 2.72 11.93
CA TRP A 63 1.73 3.39 12.15
C TRP A 63 2.85 2.70 11.37
N GLY A 64 3.93 3.42 11.06
CA GLY A 64 5.12 2.86 10.42
C GLY A 64 6.06 3.92 9.86
N SER A 65 7.17 3.49 9.26
CA SER A 65 8.13 4.43 8.64
C SER A 65 7.54 5.25 7.48
N HIS A 66 6.42 4.81 6.91
CA HIS A 66 5.75 5.45 5.77
C HIS A 66 4.25 5.68 5.99
N ILE A 67 3.73 5.32 7.16
CA ILE A 67 2.34 5.56 7.53
C ILE A 67 2.36 6.43 8.80
N PRO A 68 1.71 7.60 8.79
CA PRO A 68 1.64 8.42 9.98
C PRO A 68 0.95 7.66 11.11
N SER A 69 1.45 7.80 12.33
CA SER A 69 0.80 7.21 13.49
C SER A 69 -0.58 7.82 13.67
N THR A 70 -1.61 7.00 13.49
CA THR A 70 -2.99 7.44 13.35
C THR A 70 -3.93 6.51 14.10
N VAL A 71 -4.92 7.09 14.79
CA VAL A 71 -6.10 6.36 15.30
C VAL A 71 -7.28 6.70 14.40
N ILE A 72 -7.97 5.69 13.90
CA ILE A 72 -9.15 5.85 13.04
C ILE A 72 -10.35 5.29 13.80
N LEU A 73 -11.38 6.12 13.97
CA LEU A 73 -12.65 5.75 14.57
C LEU A 73 -13.73 5.72 13.49
N ARG A 74 -14.41 4.60 13.35
CA ARG A 74 -15.53 4.41 12.44
C ARG A 74 -16.82 4.40 13.25
N LEU A 75 -17.67 5.40 13.03
CA LEU A 75 -18.94 5.55 13.70
C LEU A 75 -20.05 5.03 12.79
N GLN A 76 -20.80 4.05 13.29
CA GLN A 76 -21.78 3.31 12.50
C GLN A 76 -23.15 3.32 13.18
N ILE A 77 -24.20 3.23 12.37
CA ILE A 77 -25.55 2.92 12.82
C ILE A 77 -25.90 1.51 12.38
N ARG A 78 -26.34 0.68 13.34
CA ARG A 78 -26.89 -0.64 13.07
C ARG A 78 -28.42 -0.64 13.18
N ASN A 79 -29.07 -1.17 12.15
CA ASN A 79 -30.51 -1.41 12.11
C ASN A 79 -30.76 -2.88 11.72
N GLY A 80 -30.88 -3.78 12.71
CA GLY A 80 -30.98 -5.21 12.44
C GLY A 80 -29.63 -5.78 12.00
N ASP A 81 -29.56 -6.33 10.79
CA ASP A 81 -28.31 -6.81 10.19
C ASP A 81 -27.63 -5.77 9.30
N ASP A 82 -28.33 -4.68 8.98
CA ASP A 82 -27.78 -3.57 8.21
C ASP A 82 -26.91 -2.68 9.10
N VAL A 83 -25.68 -2.42 8.65
CA VAL A 83 -24.73 -1.51 9.31
C VAL A 83 -24.32 -0.47 8.28
N GLY A 84 -24.36 0.82 8.67
CA GLY A 84 -23.93 1.92 7.81
C GLY A 84 -23.01 2.88 8.54
N ASP A 85 -21.87 3.19 7.92
CA ASP A 85 -20.89 4.16 8.42
C ASP A 85 -21.41 5.58 8.17
N PHE A 86 -21.59 6.37 9.23
CA PHE A 86 -22.09 7.74 9.10
C PHE A 86 -21.02 8.80 9.35
N ALA A 87 -19.96 8.46 10.08
CA ALA A 87 -18.82 9.33 10.30
C ALA A 87 -17.53 8.52 10.49
N VAL A 88 -16.41 9.13 10.10
CA VAL A 88 -15.07 8.57 10.21
C VAL A 88 -14.19 9.66 10.80
N ILE A 89 -13.61 9.40 11.96
CA ILE A 89 -12.79 10.37 12.68
C ILE A 89 -11.36 9.86 12.64
N THR A 90 -10.44 10.74 12.26
CA THR A 90 -9.01 10.43 12.16
C THR A 90 -8.27 11.33 13.12
N LEU A 91 -7.47 10.71 13.99
CA LEU A 91 -6.60 11.38 14.93
C LEU A 91 -5.15 11.18 14.48
N PRO A 92 -4.48 12.19 13.92
CA PRO A 92 -3.09 12.11 13.50
C PRO A 92 -2.17 12.18 14.73
N MET A 93 -2.02 11.07 15.45
CA MET A 93 -1.24 10.97 16.69
C MET A 93 0.23 11.39 16.55
N GLY A 94 0.79 11.36 15.34
CA GLY A 94 2.13 11.90 15.08
C GLY A 94 2.24 13.42 15.24
N GLN A 95 1.11 14.13 15.22
CA GLN A 95 1.02 15.59 15.35
C GLN A 95 0.57 16.04 16.74
N THR A 96 -0.03 15.14 17.52
CA THR A 96 -0.56 15.49 18.84
C THR A 96 0.56 15.81 19.83
N LYS A 97 0.33 16.84 20.65
CA LYS A 97 1.27 17.28 21.68
C LYS A 97 1.62 16.16 22.67
N LEU A 98 0.61 15.41 23.12
CA LEU A 98 0.73 14.36 24.12
C LEU A 98 0.53 12.96 23.52
N PRO A 99 1.22 11.92 24.03
CA PRO A 99 0.91 10.53 23.72
C PRO A 99 -0.48 10.17 24.25
N LEU A 100 -1.00 9.03 23.79
CA LEU A 100 -2.17 8.44 24.43
C LEU A 100 -1.81 8.02 25.86
N ASN A 101 -2.76 8.19 26.78
CA ASN A 101 -2.67 7.61 28.12
C ASN A 101 -3.58 6.37 28.20
N VAL A 102 -3.25 5.43 29.09
CA VAL A 102 -4.08 4.26 29.37
C VAL A 102 -4.35 4.14 30.87
N ASP A 103 -5.62 4.10 31.22
CA ASP A 103 -6.07 3.82 32.58
C ASP A 103 -6.75 2.46 32.64
N TYR A 104 -6.60 1.80 33.80
CA TYR A 104 -7.18 0.49 34.06
C TYR A 104 -8.21 0.58 35.19
N PHE A 105 -9.42 0.09 34.94
CA PHE A 105 -10.51 0.11 35.90
C PHE A 105 -10.96 -1.30 36.25
N ASN A 106 -11.25 -1.51 37.53
CA ASN A 106 -11.85 -2.73 38.02
C ASN A 106 -13.36 -2.70 37.72
N ALA A 107 -13.85 -3.65 36.91
CA ALA A 107 -15.27 -3.74 36.57
C ALA A 107 -16.16 -4.11 37.79
N ALA A 108 -15.57 -4.55 38.89
CA ALA A 108 -16.28 -4.80 40.14
C ALA A 108 -16.61 -3.51 40.93
N ASP A 109 -16.03 -2.35 40.59
CA ASP A 109 -16.37 -1.07 41.20
C ASP A 109 -17.71 -0.55 40.63
N GLU A 110 -18.80 -0.89 41.30
CA GLU A 110 -20.14 -0.51 40.83
C GLU A 110 -20.37 1.00 40.76
N SER A 111 -19.77 1.77 41.66
CA SER A 111 -19.97 3.23 41.67
C SER A 111 -19.33 3.84 40.44
N LEU A 112 -18.09 3.43 40.15
CA LEU A 112 -17.36 3.87 38.97
C LEU A 112 -18.05 3.41 37.69
N MET A 113 -18.51 2.16 37.61
CA MET A 113 -19.19 1.65 36.41
C MET A 113 -20.50 2.38 36.11
N LYS A 114 -21.27 2.73 37.15
CA LYS A 114 -22.52 3.51 36.99
C LYS A 114 -22.26 4.93 36.53
N ASP A 115 -21.17 5.54 37.00
CA ASP A 115 -20.75 6.88 36.61
C ASP A 115 -20.23 6.92 35.15
N MET A 116 -19.32 6.00 34.81
CA MET A 116 -18.74 5.92 33.46
C MET A 116 -19.73 5.47 32.39
N PHE A 117 -20.69 4.60 32.74
CA PHE A 117 -21.64 4.01 31.80
C PHE A 117 -23.07 4.20 32.30
N PRO A 118 -23.65 5.39 32.14
CA PRO A 118 -25.01 5.63 32.59
C PRO A 118 -25.99 4.72 31.85
N ASP A 119 -27.00 4.21 32.56
CA ASP A 119 -28.03 3.35 31.98
C ASP A 119 -28.75 4.12 30.84
N PRO A 120 -28.78 3.59 29.61
CA PRO A 120 -29.44 4.27 28.51
C PRO A 120 -30.94 4.37 28.79
N LYS A 121 -31.50 5.58 28.68
CA LYS A 121 -32.90 5.86 29.06
C LYS A 121 -33.91 4.99 28.30
N THR A 122 -33.60 4.65 27.04
CA THR A 122 -34.40 3.76 26.19
C THR A 122 -33.53 3.16 25.09
N ASP A 123 -33.71 1.89 24.77
CA ASP A 123 -33.20 1.31 23.52
C ASP A 123 -33.78 2.06 22.30
N PRO A 124 -33.04 2.14 21.17
CA PRO A 124 -33.50 2.85 19.98
C PRO A 124 -34.80 2.25 19.43
N PHE A 125 -35.92 2.92 19.71
CA PHE A 125 -37.26 2.47 19.35
C PHE A 125 -37.43 2.34 17.82
N GLY A 126 -38.11 1.27 17.38
CA GLY A 126 -38.39 1.01 15.97
C GLY A 126 -37.21 0.48 15.15
N ALA A 127 -36.05 0.23 15.77
CA ALA A 127 -34.96 -0.47 15.11
C ALA A 127 -35.30 -1.94 14.88
N ALA A 128 -34.94 -2.46 13.70
CA ALA A 128 -35.02 -3.89 13.41
C ALA A 128 -34.11 -4.67 14.36
N HIS A 129 -34.48 -5.91 14.66
CA HIS A 129 -33.66 -6.81 15.45
C HIS A 129 -32.70 -7.57 14.56
N SER A 130 -31.44 -7.67 14.98
CA SER A 130 -30.44 -8.53 14.34
C SER A 130 -30.88 -9.99 14.43
N ARG A 131 -30.61 -10.80 13.40
CA ARG A 131 -30.83 -12.25 13.47
C ARG A 131 -29.99 -12.94 14.55
N PHE A 132 -28.94 -12.26 15.02
CA PHE A 132 -28.06 -12.74 16.09
C PHE A 132 -28.46 -12.21 17.48
N ARG A 133 -29.56 -11.47 17.60
CA ARG A 133 -30.00 -10.87 18.87
C ARG A 133 -30.18 -11.91 19.98
N ASP A 134 -30.69 -13.09 19.65
CA ASP A 134 -30.92 -14.12 20.65
C ASP A 134 -29.63 -14.61 21.29
N GLN A 135 -28.51 -14.63 20.55
CA GLN A 135 -27.19 -14.95 21.11
C GLN A 135 -26.72 -13.90 22.12
N ASP A 136 -26.98 -12.62 21.84
CA ASP A 136 -26.70 -11.53 22.79
C ASP A 136 -27.57 -11.61 24.05
N LEU A 137 -28.84 -11.99 23.90
CA LEU A 137 -29.75 -12.15 25.03
C LEU A 137 -29.37 -13.37 25.89
N GLN A 138 -28.99 -14.48 25.25
CA GLN A 138 -28.50 -15.67 25.93
C GLN A 138 -27.21 -15.41 26.70
N TYR A 139 -26.33 -14.55 26.19
CA TYR A 139 -25.11 -14.16 26.90
C TYR A 139 -25.37 -13.59 28.30
N PHE A 140 -26.53 -12.97 28.52
CA PHE A 140 -26.94 -12.40 29.81
C PHE A 140 -28.12 -13.13 30.46
N GLU A 141 -28.39 -14.38 30.09
CA GLU A 141 -29.56 -15.13 30.59
C GLU A 141 -29.60 -15.25 32.12
N ASN A 142 -28.42 -15.26 32.76
CA ASN A 142 -28.25 -15.40 34.20
C ASN A 142 -28.21 -14.06 34.95
N ILE A 143 -28.37 -12.94 34.24
CA ILE A 143 -28.43 -11.61 34.84
C ILE A 143 -29.88 -11.16 34.87
N ASP A 144 -30.33 -10.66 36.01
CA ASP A 144 -31.66 -10.05 36.12
C ASP A 144 -31.81 -8.90 35.09
N ARG A 145 -32.91 -8.91 34.33
CA ARG A 145 -33.22 -7.85 33.35
C ARG A 145 -33.32 -6.46 33.97
N THR A 146 -33.57 -6.38 35.27
CA THR A 146 -33.63 -5.14 36.05
C THR A 146 -32.29 -4.75 36.68
N ALA A 147 -31.26 -5.62 36.60
CA ALA A 147 -29.94 -5.32 37.15
C ALA A 147 -29.32 -4.10 36.45
N GLY A 148 -28.60 -3.28 37.21
CA GLY A 148 -27.87 -2.13 36.65
C GLY A 148 -26.78 -2.55 35.66
N ILE A 149 -26.38 -1.63 34.77
CA ILE A 149 -25.33 -1.85 33.76
C ILE A 149 -24.01 -2.38 34.33
N SER A 150 -23.65 -2.01 35.55
CA SER A 150 -22.46 -2.50 36.25
C SER A 150 -22.43 -4.03 36.35
N SER A 151 -23.59 -4.68 36.56
CA SER A 151 -23.70 -6.14 36.62
C SER A 151 -23.40 -6.78 35.27
N TYR A 152 -23.84 -6.17 34.17
CA TYR A 152 -23.59 -6.65 32.81
C TYR A 152 -22.10 -6.51 32.43
N ILE A 153 -21.48 -5.39 32.78
CA ILE A 153 -20.06 -5.14 32.51
C ILE A 153 -19.18 -6.09 33.32
N LYS A 154 -19.46 -6.24 34.61
CA LYS A 154 -18.77 -7.18 35.52
C LYS A 154 -18.85 -8.63 35.04
N TYR A 155 -19.97 -9.02 34.42
CA TYR A 155 -20.11 -10.33 33.80
C TYR A 155 -19.21 -10.51 32.58
N THR A 156 -18.98 -9.42 31.82
CA THR A 156 -18.20 -9.47 30.58
C THR A 156 -16.68 -9.46 30.81
N THR A 157 -16.18 -8.68 31.76
CA THR A 157 -14.74 -8.57 32.03
C THR A 157 -14.48 -8.20 33.49
N ALA A 158 -13.30 -8.58 34.00
CA ALA A 158 -12.81 -8.13 35.30
C ALA A 158 -12.15 -6.73 35.23
N THR A 159 -11.55 -6.41 34.08
CA THR A 159 -10.76 -5.18 33.90
C THR A 159 -11.13 -4.49 32.58
N ILE A 160 -11.22 -3.16 32.66
CA ILE A 160 -11.53 -2.29 31.54
C ILE A 160 -10.31 -1.41 31.29
N ALA A 161 -9.91 -1.28 30.03
CA ALA A 161 -8.92 -0.32 29.60
C ALA A 161 -9.63 0.91 29.02
N ARG A 162 -9.21 2.08 29.46
CA ARG A 162 -9.62 3.37 28.89
C ARG A 162 -8.39 4.04 28.29
N VAL A 163 -8.39 4.18 26.98
CA VAL A 163 -7.37 4.94 26.26
C VAL A 163 -7.85 6.37 26.11
N THR A 164 -7.06 7.32 26.59
CA THR A 164 -7.37 8.75 26.56
C THR A 164 -6.52 9.45 25.51
N ALA A 165 -7.18 10.12 24.57
CA ALA A 165 -6.57 11.05 23.64
C ALA A 165 -7.02 12.47 23.98
N VAL A 166 -6.07 13.40 24.12
CA VAL A 166 -6.35 14.84 24.28
C VAL A 166 -5.82 15.54 23.04
N VAL A 167 -6.71 16.15 22.27
CA VAL A 167 -6.41 16.76 20.97
C VAL A 167 -7.16 18.08 20.83
N GLU A 168 -6.68 18.98 20.00
CA GLU A 168 -7.43 20.19 19.63
C GLU A 168 -8.43 19.84 18.51
N ALA A 169 -9.61 20.47 18.50
CA ALA A 169 -10.69 20.10 17.59
C ALA A 169 -10.29 20.16 16.11
N HIS A 170 -9.47 21.13 15.72
CA HIS A 170 -8.97 21.25 14.35
C HIS A 170 -7.96 20.16 13.95
N GLU A 171 -7.38 19.43 14.91
CA GLU A 171 -6.51 18.27 14.63
C GLU A 171 -7.34 17.04 14.21
N LEU A 172 -8.63 17.02 14.51
CA LEU A 172 -9.54 15.96 14.08
C LEU A 172 -9.93 16.14 12.61
N THR A 173 -9.68 15.12 11.80
CA THR A 173 -10.27 15.04 10.46
C THR A 173 -11.52 14.18 10.52
N ILE A 174 -12.68 14.76 10.18
CA ILE A 174 -13.96 14.07 10.20
C ILE A 174 -14.55 14.00 8.78
N MET A 175 -14.79 12.77 8.31
CA MET A 175 -15.44 12.52 7.04
C MET A 175 -16.86 12.00 7.26
N TYR A 176 -17.82 12.54 6.50
CA TYR A 176 -19.23 12.14 6.50
C TYR A 176 -19.61 11.48 5.17
N PRO A 177 -19.68 10.14 5.08
CA PRO A 177 -19.95 9.43 3.83
C PRO A 177 -21.31 9.82 3.22
N SER A 178 -21.29 10.39 2.01
CA SER A 178 -22.49 10.89 1.34
C SER A 178 -23.55 9.80 1.11
N ASN A 179 -23.12 8.57 0.84
CA ASN A 179 -24.01 7.41 0.67
C ASN A 179 -24.92 7.16 1.89
N PHE A 180 -24.38 7.30 3.11
CA PHE A 180 -25.17 7.17 4.32
C PHE A 180 -26.14 8.35 4.47
N TRP A 181 -25.63 9.58 4.37
CA TRP A 181 -26.42 10.78 4.61
C TRP A 181 -27.53 10.99 3.57
N ASN A 182 -27.34 10.56 2.33
CA ASN A 182 -28.37 10.55 1.28
C ASN A 182 -29.50 9.56 1.59
N ARG A 183 -29.23 8.52 2.37
CA ARG A 183 -30.19 7.45 2.71
C ARG A 183 -30.71 7.54 4.14
N ILE A 184 -30.25 8.50 4.94
CA ILE A 184 -30.58 8.62 6.38
C ILE A 184 -32.10 8.65 6.62
N GLN A 185 -32.88 9.23 5.70
CA GLN A 185 -34.35 9.29 5.81
C GLN A 185 -35.03 7.92 5.80
N ARG A 186 -34.36 6.87 5.29
CA ARG A 186 -34.86 5.49 5.29
C ARG A 186 -34.69 4.78 6.64
N LEU A 187 -33.88 5.33 7.54
CA LEU A 187 -33.67 4.77 8.87
C LEU A 187 -34.82 5.15 9.81
N PRO A 188 -35.12 4.33 10.84
CA PRO A 188 -36.00 4.73 11.94
C PRO A 188 -35.61 6.08 12.55
N ALA A 189 -36.60 6.90 12.92
CA ALA A 189 -36.38 8.27 13.42
C ALA A 189 -35.42 8.34 14.64
N SER A 190 -35.45 7.32 15.49
CA SER A 190 -34.54 7.17 16.63
C SER A 190 -33.07 7.06 16.19
N LEU A 191 -32.78 6.24 15.18
CA LEU A 191 -31.45 6.05 14.61
C LEU A 191 -30.97 7.29 13.83
N GLN A 192 -31.88 7.94 13.10
CA GLN A 192 -31.57 9.24 12.46
C GLN A 192 -31.14 10.28 13.50
N LYS A 193 -31.85 10.35 14.62
CA LYS A 193 -31.57 11.29 15.71
C LYS A 193 -30.19 11.03 16.32
N ILE A 194 -29.79 9.76 16.50
CA ILE A 194 -28.45 9.40 17.00
C ILE A 194 -27.38 9.97 16.06
N ALA A 195 -27.42 9.63 14.76
CA ALA A 195 -26.42 10.10 13.79
C ALA A 195 -26.38 11.63 13.69
N LYS A 196 -27.55 12.29 13.61
CA LYS A 196 -27.66 13.76 13.55
C LYS A 196 -27.12 14.45 14.80
N ASN A 197 -27.42 13.93 15.98
CA ASN A 197 -26.93 14.50 17.24
C ASN A 197 -25.41 14.39 17.36
N ILE A 198 -24.85 13.24 16.98
CA ILE A 198 -23.39 13.05 17.02
C ILE A 198 -22.71 13.91 15.95
N LYS A 199 -23.26 14.01 14.74
CA LYS A 199 -22.75 14.96 13.74
C LYS A 199 -22.78 16.39 14.26
N SER A 200 -23.91 16.82 14.83
CA SER A 200 -24.04 18.16 15.41
C SER A 200 -23.07 18.41 16.55
N LEU A 201 -22.78 17.40 17.39
CA LEU A 201 -21.78 17.50 18.46
C LEU A 201 -20.42 17.89 17.88
N PHE A 202 -19.95 17.14 16.88
CA PHE A 202 -18.65 17.40 16.24
C PHE A 202 -18.64 18.68 15.39
N ASP A 203 -19.70 18.96 14.62
CA ASP A 203 -19.81 20.18 13.82
C ASP A 203 -19.81 21.46 14.68
N SER A 204 -20.25 21.36 15.94
CA SER A 204 -20.39 22.51 16.85
C SER A 204 -19.13 22.84 17.66
N MET A 205 -18.11 21.99 17.61
CA MET A 205 -16.88 22.18 18.37
C MET A 205 -16.11 23.39 17.86
N ASN A 206 -15.57 24.19 18.78
CA ASN A 206 -14.68 25.28 18.39
C ASN A 206 -13.33 24.68 17.93
N PRO A 207 -12.77 25.09 16.77
CA PRO A 207 -11.48 24.58 16.29
C PRO A 207 -10.32 24.61 17.31
N GLU A 208 -10.32 25.58 18.23
CA GLU A 208 -9.30 25.74 19.28
C GLU A 208 -9.66 25.03 20.60
N GLU A 209 -10.84 24.42 20.69
CA GLU A 209 -11.26 23.68 21.87
C GLU A 209 -10.45 22.40 22.04
N GLN A 210 -9.97 22.15 23.26
CA GLN A 210 -9.40 20.86 23.60
C GLN A 210 -10.52 19.84 23.80
N ILE A 211 -10.42 18.73 23.08
CA ILE A 211 -11.34 17.61 23.15
C ILE A 211 -10.62 16.43 23.81
N THR A 212 -11.32 15.82 24.75
CA THR A 212 -10.89 14.56 25.35
C THR A 212 -11.72 13.42 24.78
N LEU A 213 -11.05 12.47 24.13
CA LEU A 213 -11.66 11.25 23.60
C LEU A 213 -11.27 10.07 24.47
N HIS A 214 -12.26 9.38 25.04
CA HIS A 214 -12.03 8.14 25.80
C HIS A 214 -12.49 6.94 24.99
N ILE A 215 -11.55 6.09 24.64
CA ILE A 215 -11.77 4.84 23.91
C ILE A 215 -11.74 3.72 24.95
N THR A 216 -12.90 3.15 25.24
CA THR A 216 -13.07 2.12 26.27
C THR A 216 -13.23 0.74 25.64
N LEU A 217 -12.43 -0.22 26.09
CA LEU A 217 -12.46 -1.61 25.65
C LEU A 217 -12.15 -2.58 26.81
N PRO A 218 -12.52 -3.87 26.70
CA PRO A 218 -12.08 -4.87 27.68
C PRO A 218 -10.56 -5.07 27.62
N ALA A 219 -9.90 -5.07 28.78
CA ALA A 219 -8.45 -5.30 28.88
C ALA A 219 -8.11 -6.79 28.69
N ILE A 220 -8.12 -7.26 27.42
CA ILE A 220 -7.73 -8.62 27.07
C ILE A 220 -6.21 -8.75 26.94
N PRO A 221 -5.58 -9.88 27.27
CA PRO A 221 -4.13 -10.01 27.17
C PRO A 221 -3.60 -9.58 25.80
N LYS A 222 -2.54 -8.76 25.79
CA LYS A 222 -1.80 -8.27 24.61
C LYS A 222 -2.50 -7.24 23.72
N TRP A 223 -3.66 -6.70 24.12
CA TRP A 223 -4.32 -5.64 23.33
C TRP A 223 -3.41 -4.42 23.07
N GLU A 224 -2.52 -4.08 24.01
CA GLU A 224 -1.58 -2.96 23.91
C GLU A 224 -0.56 -3.12 22.77
N GLN A 225 -0.33 -4.35 22.27
CA GLN A 225 0.63 -4.58 21.19
C GLN A 225 0.27 -3.81 19.92
N ASP A 226 -1.02 -3.61 19.65
CA ASP A 226 -1.50 -2.85 18.50
C ASP A 226 -1.43 -1.32 18.73
N TRP A 227 -1.19 -0.88 19.96
CA TRP A 227 -1.27 0.52 20.39
C TRP A 227 0.06 1.10 20.88
N HIS A 228 1.06 0.25 21.18
CA HIS A 228 2.27 0.63 21.91
C HIS A 228 2.99 1.87 21.37
N VAL A 229 3.05 2.06 20.06
CA VAL A 229 3.70 3.23 19.43
C VAL A 229 2.98 4.53 19.78
N LEU A 230 1.67 4.49 20.01
CA LEU A 230 0.84 5.65 20.31
C LEU A 230 0.96 6.10 21.78
N PHE A 231 1.47 5.24 22.66
CA PHE A 231 1.73 5.55 24.07
C PHE A 231 3.09 6.20 24.32
N THR A 232 3.93 6.31 23.28
CA THR A 232 5.28 6.87 23.39
C THR A 232 5.51 7.99 22.38
N ASP A 233 6.67 8.64 22.43
CA ASP A 233 7.06 9.62 21.41
C ASP A 233 7.48 8.99 20.07
N GLU A 234 7.57 7.65 19.98
CA GLU A 234 7.79 6.96 18.70
C GLU A 234 6.67 7.24 17.67
N ARG A 235 5.48 7.68 18.13
CA ARG A 235 4.40 8.13 17.24
C ARG A 235 4.80 9.26 16.28
N LYS A 236 5.85 10.03 16.59
CA LYS A 236 6.31 11.17 15.79
C LYS A 236 7.19 10.77 14.58
N ILE A 237 7.48 9.47 14.39
CA ILE A 237 8.39 8.97 13.33
C ILE A 237 7.88 9.27 11.91
N ASN A 238 6.60 9.62 11.75
CA ASN A 238 6.06 10.19 10.52
C ASN A 238 4.88 11.13 10.85
N PRO A 239 5.09 12.44 10.99
CA PRO A 239 4.06 13.37 11.45
C PRO A 239 3.09 13.81 10.34
N GLY A 240 3.08 13.16 9.18
CA GLY A 240 2.15 13.51 8.10
C GLY A 240 0.68 13.36 8.51
N ILE A 241 -0.22 14.07 7.82
CA ILE A 241 -1.66 13.81 7.94
C ILE A 241 -2.01 12.73 6.93
N LEU A 242 -2.74 11.72 7.38
CA LEU A 242 -3.32 10.75 6.47
C LEU A 242 -4.53 11.39 5.77
N ASP A 243 -4.39 11.69 4.48
CA ASP A 243 -5.49 12.19 3.65
C ASP A 243 -6.43 11.05 3.26
N ILE A 244 -7.30 10.64 4.20
CA ILE A 244 -8.31 9.61 4.00
C ILE A 244 -9.21 9.89 2.78
N PRO A 245 -9.72 11.12 2.56
CA PRO A 245 -10.50 11.43 1.35
C PRO A 245 -9.81 11.01 0.04
N SER A 246 -8.51 11.29 -0.10
CA SER A 246 -7.72 10.90 -1.26
C SER A 246 -7.51 9.39 -1.38
N LEU A 247 -7.51 8.67 -0.25
CA LEU A 247 -7.32 7.22 -0.20
C LEU A 247 -8.59 6.42 -0.51
N CYS A 248 -9.74 7.05 -0.30
CA CYS A 248 -11.05 6.40 -0.36
C CYS A 248 -11.81 6.66 -1.66
N ASN A 249 -11.34 7.52 -2.58
CA ASN A 249 -12.16 8.02 -3.69
C ASN A 249 -13.56 8.52 -3.22
N GLY A 250 -13.68 8.98 -1.97
CA GLY A 250 -14.96 9.35 -1.34
C GLY A 250 -15.84 8.21 -0.82
N LEU A 251 -15.43 6.94 -0.94
CA LEU A 251 -16.11 5.75 -0.40
C LEU A 251 -15.27 5.09 0.70
N ILE A 252 -15.79 5.02 1.92
CA ILE A 252 -15.04 4.39 3.02
C ILE A 252 -14.81 2.89 2.81
N GLU A 253 -15.67 2.21 2.05
CA GLU A 253 -15.46 0.81 1.70
C GLU A 253 -14.16 0.60 0.90
N ASP A 254 -13.64 1.66 0.25
CA ASP A 254 -12.36 1.66 -0.47
C ASP A 254 -11.16 1.99 0.42
N LEU A 255 -11.36 2.30 1.71
CA LEU A 255 -10.29 2.52 2.69
C LEU A 255 -9.56 1.20 2.95
N ASP A 256 -8.63 0.88 2.07
CA ASP A 256 -7.80 -0.29 2.14
C ASP A 256 -6.35 0.13 2.35
N TYR A 257 -5.92 0.13 3.62
CA TYR A 257 -4.53 0.45 3.97
C TYR A 257 -3.53 -0.55 3.38
N SER A 258 -3.97 -1.76 3.02
CA SER A 258 -3.12 -2.68 2.27
C SER A 258 -2.81 -2.12 0.88
N LYS A 259 -3.67 -1.29 0.29
CA LYS A 259 -3.38 -0.53 -0.94
C LYS A 259 -2.45 0.66 -0.72
N ILE A 260 -2.29 1.19 0.48
CA ILE A 260 -1.28 2.22 0.77
C ILE A 260 0.10 1.57 0.89
N LEU A 261 0.13 0.40 1.54
CA LEU A 261 1.32 -0.45 1.55
C LEU A 261 1.64 -0.94 0.13
N ALA A 262 0.64 -1.38 -0.63
CA ALA A 262 0.80 -1.86 -2.00
C ALA A 262 0.97 -0.73 -3.03
N GLY A 263 0.54 0.50 -2.73
CA GLY A 263 0.64 1.67 -3.61
C GLY A 263 2.08 2.16 -3.76
N ARG A 264 2.96 1.78 -2.82
CA ARG A 264 4.41 1.89 -2.97
C ARG A 264 5.10 0.58 -3.38
N GLU A 265 4.34 -0.52 -3.50
CA GLU A 265 4.80 -1.81 -4.01
C GLU A 265 4.06 -2.20 -5.31
N GLU A 266 3.62 -1.23 -6.13
CA GLU A 266 3.00 -1.51 -7.45
C GLU A 266 3.89 -2.45 -8.30
N TYR A 267 5.18 -2.39 -8.02
CA TYR A 267 6.25 -3.13 -8.64
C TYR A 267 6.90 -4.17 -7.72
N GLY A 268 6.56 -4.28 -6.44
CA GLY A 268 7.33 -5.11 -5.49
C GLY A 268 8.74 -4.58 -5.18
N ILE A 269 9.01 -3.30 -5.47
CA ILE A 269 10.23 -2.57 -5.10
C ILE A 269 9.88 -1.28 -4.37
N PHE A 270 10.76 -0.79 -3.48
CA PHE A 270 10.60 0.55 -2.89
C PHE A 270 10.65 1.61 -3.99
N GLY A 271 9.81 2.64 -3.89
CA GLY A 271 9.84 3.78 -4.81
C GLY A 271 11.24 4.41 -4.88
N THR A 272 11.83 4.44 -6.07
CA THR A 272 13.23 4.87 -6.28
C THR A 272 13.37 6.36 -6.60
N HIS A 273 12.24 7.06 -6.77
CA HIS A 273 12.19 8.43 -7.31
C HIS A 273 12.82 8.59 -8.70
N SER A 274 13.16 7.50 -9.39
CA SER A 274 13.65 7.56 -10.76
C SER A 274 12.54 8.01 -11.70
N PRO A 275 12.83 8.86 -12.70
CA PRO A 275 11.84 9.25 -13.70
C PRO A 275 11.31 8.02 -14.46
N THR A 276 10.00 8.00 -14.71
CA THR A 276 9.34 6.93 -15.48
C THR A 276 9.12 7.30 -16.94
N ALA A 277 9.33 8.57 -17.27
CA ALA A 277 9.30 9.11 -18.61
C ALA A 277 10.18 10.37 -18.68
N TYR A 278 10.57 10.74 -19.89
CA TYR A 278 11.39 11.90 -20.19
C TYR A 278 10.78 12.69 -21.34
N VAL A 279 11.15 13.97 -21.43
CA VAL A 279 10.97 14.78 -22.63
C VAL A 279 12.29 14.83 -23.37
N MET A 280 12.29 14.34 -24.60
CA MET A 280 13.46 14.31 -25.47
C MET A 280 13.33 15.38 -26.54
N ALA A 281 14.33 16.26 -26.62
CA ALA A 281 14.49 17.20 -27.74
C ALA A 281 15.37 16.58 -28.82
N VAL A 282 15.00 16.77 -30.08
CA VAL A 282 15.75 16.29 -31.25
C VAL A 282 16.04 17.48 -32.15
N SER A 283 17.31 17.71 -32.46
CA SER A 283 17.71 18.79 -33.36
C SER A 283 17.21 18.51 -34.78
N MET A 284 16.46 19.46 -35.36
CA MET A 284 15.96 19.37 -36.74
C MET A 284 17.06 19.53 -37.78
N LYS A 285 18.20 20.13 -37.43
CA LYS A 285 19.30 20.46 -38.36
C LYS A 285 20.02 19.22 -38.90
N ASN A 286 19.97 18.11 -38.15
CA ASN A 286 20.72 16.89 -38.43
C ASN A 286 19.82 15.70 -38.79
N VAL A 287 18.51 15.90 -38.93
CA VAL A 287 17.58 14.83 -39.33
C VAL A 287 17.67 14.62 -40.85
N ARG A 288 18.05 13.42 -41.28
CA ARG A 288 18.22 13.09 -42.71
C ARG A 288 16.89 12.71 -43.41
N ASP A 289 15.89 12.29 -42.64
CA ASP A 289 14.61 11.77 -43.13
C ASP A 289 13.40 12.53 -42.55
N PHE A 290 12.20 12.26 -43.07
CA PHE A 290 10.94 12.84 -42.57
C PHE A 290 10.74 12.53 -41.08
N LEU A 291 10.33 13.52 -40.29
CA LEU A 291 9.89 13.26 -38.92
C LEU A 291 8.43 12.80 -38.90
N PRO A 292 8.04 11.93 -37.95
CA PRO A 292 6.66 11.51 -37.80
C PRO A 292 5.77 12.71 -37.43
N ASN A 293 4.48 12.70 -37.79
CA ASN A 293 3.55 13.76 -37.41
C ASN A 293 3.39 13.83 -35.88
N VAL A 294 2.95 14.99 -35.37
CA VAL A 294 2.61 15.14 -33.94
C VAL A 294 1.56 14.11 -33.54
N GLY A 295 1.72 13.53 -32.34
CA GLY A 295 0.88 12.46 -31.81
C GLY A 295 1.21 11.07 -32.35
N THR A 296 2.07 10.95 -33.36
CA THR A 296 2.49 9.63 -33.89
C THR A 296 3.30 8.88 -32.84
N LYS A 297 2.92 7.62 -32.61
CA LYS A 297 3.66 6.73 -31.72
C LYS A 297 5.01 6.35 -32.31
N VAL A 298 6.05 6.40 -31.50
CA VAL A 298 7.43 6.09 -31.89
C VAL A 298 8.06 5.09 -30.93
N LYS A 299 9.04 4.36 -31.43
CA LYS A 299 10.02 3.61 -30.64
C LYS A 299 11.36 4.30 -30.78
N VAL A 300 11.93 4.73 -29.66
CA VAL A 300 13.22 5.43 -29.61
C VAL A 300 14.27 4.48 -29.05
N TYR A 301 15.38 4.35 -29.75
CA TYR A 301 16.54 3.58 -29.32
C TYR A 301 17.66 4.55 -28.95
N LEU A 302 18.00 4.60 -27.66
CA LEU A 302 19.10 5.38 -27.12
C LEU A 302 20.25 4.41 -26.80
N ARG A 303 21.11 4.15 -27.78
CA ARG A 303 22.13 3.09 -27.67
C ARG A 303 23.25 3.45 -26.70
N ASP A 304 23.50 4.74 -26.51
CA ASP A 304 24.59 5.24 -25.67
C ASP A 304 24.18 5.43 -24.20
N ILE A 305 22.89 5.22 -23.87
CA ILE A 305 22.38 5.30 -22.48
C ILE A 305 22.32 3.89 -21.88
N ALA A 306 23.00 3.72 -20.74
CA ALA A 306 22.91 2.49 -19.98
C ALA A 306 21.51 2.32 -19.38
N GLN A 307 20.97 1.11 -19.53
CA GLN A 307 19.73 0.69 -18.89
C GLN A 307 20.07 -0.44 -17.93
N SER A 308 19.58 -0.35 -16.70
CA SER A 308 19.75 -1.37 -15.67
C SER A 308 18.40 -1.84 -15.16
N GLY A 309 18.29 -3.15 -14.99
CA GLY A 309 17.12 -3.76 -14.40
C GLY A 309 17.14 -3.68 -12.88
N TYR A 310 15.94 -3.72 -12.28
CA TYR A 310 15.82 -3.90 -10.83
C TYR A 310 15.95 -5.36 -10.46
N THR A 311 16.73 -5.65 -9.42
CA THR A 311 16.67 -6.94 -8.72
C THR A 311 15.51 -6.89 -7.73
N LEU A 312 14.69 -7.94 -7.68
CA LEU A 312 13.64 -8.06 -6.65
C LEU A 312 14.28 -7.93 -5.25
N PRO A 313 13.91 -6.92 -4.44
CA PRO A 313 14.60 -6.62 -3.18
C PRO A 313 14.31 -7.65 -2.09
N LYS A 314 13.25 -8.45 -2.23
CA LYS A 314 12.88 -9.56 -1.35
C LYS A 314 12.27 -10.68 -2.18
N PRO A 315 12.45 -11.96 -1.80
CA PRO A 315 11.60 -13.02 -2.31
C PRO A 315 10.15 -12.63 -1.99
N LEU A 316 9.26 -12.71 -2.99
CA LEU A 316 7.82 -12.45 -2.85
C LEU A 316 7.16 -13.36 -1.80
N PHE A 317 7.86 -14.40 -1.42
CA PHE A 317 7.43 -15.42 -0.50
C PHE A 317 8.24 -15.33 0.79
N THR A 318 7.53 -15.32 1.91
CA THR A 318 8.14 -15.57 3.23
C THR A 318 8.88 -16.91 3.21
N ASN A 319 9.89 -17.08 4.07
CA ASN A 319 10.60 -18.36 4.19
C ASN A 319 9.63 -19.55 4.39
N LEU A 320 8.54 -19.33 5.14
CA LEU A 320 7.50 -20.34 5.36
C LEU A 320 6.76 -20.69 4.06
N GLN A 321 6.41 -19.70 3.24
CA GLN A 321 5.79 -19.95 1.93
C GLN A 321 6.74 -20.65 0.96
N VAL A 322 8.05 -20.32 0.98
CA VAL A 322 9.07 -21.02 0.19
C VAL A 322 9.18 -22.48 0.65
N VAL A 323 9.14 -22.74 1.96
CA VAL A 323 9.12 -24.09 2.55
C VAL A 323 7.89 -24.87 2.07
N HIS A 324 6.69 -24.28 2.15
CA HIS A 324 5.46 -24.92 1.68
C HIS A 324 5.50 -25.22 0.19
N LEU A 325 6.00 -24.27 -0.61
CA LEU A 325 6.09 -24.44 -2.04
C LEU A 325 7.10 -25.52 -2.43
N ALA A 326 8.28 -25.53 -1.79
CA ALA A 326 9.29 -26.57 -1.99
C ALA A 326 8.79 -27.96 -1.60
N SER A 327 8.05 -28.07 -0.49
CA SER A 327 7.44 -29.33 -0.06
C SER A 327 6.40 -29.83 -1.07
N ARG A 328 5.52 -28.95 -1.55
CA ARG A 328 4.54 -29.28 -2.58
C ARG A 328 5.22 -29.70 -3.88
N LEU A 329 6.18 -28.91 -4.37
CA LEU A 329 6.86 -29.19 -5.62
C LEU A 329 7.62 -30.51 -5.57
N ARG A 330 8.27 -30.81 -4.45
CA ARG A 330 8.91 -32.11 -4.21
C ARG A 330 7.89 -33.25 -4.27
N SER A 331 6.73 -33.10 -3.63
CA SER A 331 5.65 -34.10 -3.70
C SER A 331 5.17 -34.33 -5.13
N ASP A 332 5.04 -33.26 -5.93
CA ASP A 332 4.61 -33.34 -7.33
C ASP A 332 5.66 -34.07 -8.20
N ILE A 333 6.96 -33.79 -7.99
CA ILE A 333 8.07 -34.49 -8.65
C ILE A 333 8.06 -35.99 -8.31
N LEU A 334 7.94 -36.35 -7.03
CA LEU A 334 7.89 -37.75 -6.60
C LEU A 334 6.66 -38.47 -7.16
N HIS A 335 5.52 -37.78 -7.24
CA HIS A 335 4.30 -38.33 -7.86
C HIS A 335 4.46 -38.53 -9.37
N ALA A 336 5.14 -37.63 -10.06
CA ALA A 336 5.47 -37.78 -11.48
C ALA A 336 6.37 -39.00 -11.73
N GLU A 337 7.40 -39.19 -10.90
CA GLU A 337 8.28 -40.38 -10.96
C GLU A 337 7.49 -41.67 -10.71
N TYR A 338 6.66 -41.69 -9.67
CA TYR A 338 5.82 -42.83 -9.32
C TYR A 338 4.82 -43.18 -10.44
N LYS A 339 4.15 -42.19 -11.01
CA LYS A 339 3.23 -42.38 -12.15
C LYS A 339 3.95 -42.93 -13.38
N ALA A 340 5.12 -42.38 -13.71
CA ALA A 340 5.92 -42.84 -14.83
C ALA A 340 6.33 -44.31 -14.66
N SER A 341 6.84 -44.68 -13.49
CA SER A 341 7.18 -46.08 -13.17
C SER A 341 5.96 -47.01 -13.27
N ASN A 342 4.86 -46.65 -12.63
CA ASN A 342 3.63 -47.45 -12.64
C ASN A 342 3.07 -47.66 -14.04
N LYS A 343 3.14 -46.64 -14.91
CA LYS A 343 2.64 -46.75 -16.28
C LYS A 343 3.47 -47.76 -17.07
N VAL A 344 4.80 -47.67 -16.99
CA VAL A 344 5.70 -48.62 -17.65
C VAL A 344 5.52 -50.03 -17.09
N ASP A 345 5.33 -50.19 -15.78
CA ASP A 345 5.15 -51.51 -15.15
C ASP A 345 3.82 -52.17 -15.53
N ARG A 346 2.78 -51.38 -15.76
CA ARG A 346 1.48 -51.86 -16.26
C ARG A 346 1.55 -52.28 -17.72
N GLU A 347 2.25 -51.51 -18.55
CA GLU A 347 2.38 -51.76 -19.99
C GLU A 347 3.37 -52.90 -20.30
N PHE A 348 4.45 -53.02 -19.53
CA PHE A 348 5.54 -53.96 -19.77
C PHE A 348 5.72 -54.88 -18.55
N ARG A 349 5.01 -56.01 -18.53
CA ARG A 349 5.20 -57.06 -17.51
C ARG A 349 6.50 -57.84 -17.77
N GLY A 350 7.67 -57.25 -17.48
CA GLY A 350 8.95 -57.95 -17.57
C GLY A 350 10.20 -57.06 -17.62
N SER A 351 11.37 -57.70 -17.67
CA SER A 351 12.68 -57.06 -17.86
C SER A 351 12.78 -56.46 -19.27
N PHE A 352 12.31 -55.23 -19.44
CA PHE A 352 12.47 -54.47 -20.68
C PHE A 352 13.79 -53.68 -20.65
N ARG A 353 14.65 -53.87 -21.67
CA ARG A 353 16.01 -53.32 -21.71
C ARG A 353 16.05 -51.79 -21.68
N GLU A 354 14.97 -51.13 -22.10
CA GLU A 354 14.85 -49.67 -22.17
C GLU A 354 13.89 -49.09 -21.10
N ARG A 355 13.56 -49.87 -20.07
CA ARG A 355 12.61 -49.47 -19.01
C ARG A 355 12.95 -48.10 -18.42
N ASN A 356 14.22 -47.88 -18.07
CA ASN A 356 14.66 -46.62 -17.43
C ASN A 356 14.57 -45.41 -18.38
N HIS A 357 14.75 -45.63 -19.69
CA HIS A 357 14.60 -44.58 -20.70
C HIS A 357 13.14 -44.14 -20.81
N LEU A 358 12.21 -45.09 -20.95
CA LEU A 358 10.77 -44.83 -21.01
C LEU A 358 10.24 -44.16 -19.74
N ILE A 359 10.68 -44.61 -18.56
CA ILE A 359 10.32 -43.97 -17.27
C ILE A 359 10.81 -42.52 -17.25
N SER A 360 12.04 -42.26 -17.70
CA SER A 360 12.59 -40.90 -17.71
C SER A 360 11.84 -39.99 -18.70
N GLU A 361 11.49 -40.50 -19.87
CA GLU A 361 10.72 -39.74 -20.87
C GLU A 361 9.31 -39.39 -20.36
N LEU A 362 8.60 -40.36 -19.78
CA LEU A 362 7.27 -40.14 -19.19
C LEU A 362 7.32 -39.22 -17.97
N PHE A 363 8.37 -39.34 -17.15
CA PHE A 363 8.62 -38.41 -16.05
C PHE A 363 8.75 -36.98 -16.57
N PHE A 364 9.59 -36.75 -17.58
CA PHE A 364 9.77 -35.41 -18.14
C PHE A 364 8.47 -34.85 -18.72
N GLN A 365 7.67 -35.66 -19.42
CA GLN A 365 6.37 -35.22 -19.93
C GLN A 365 5.43 -34.73 -18.81
N GLN A 366 5.41 -35.43 -17.67
CA GLN A 366 4.55 -35.07 -16.54
C GLN A 366 5.11 -33.89 -15.72
N ALA A 367 6.38 -33.99 -15.31
CA ALA A 367 7.01 -33.01 -14.44
C ALA A 367 7.14 -31.63 -15.11
N THR A 368 7.34 -31.59 -16.43
CA THR A 368 7.42 -30.33 -17.19
C THR A 368 6.12 -29.54 -17.11
N VAL A 369 4.96 -30.21 -17.17
CA VAL A 369 3.64 -29.57 -17.02
C VAL A 369 3.46 -29.01 -15.61
N ASP A 370 3.86 -29.79 -14.60
CA ASP A 370 3.72 -29.40 -13.20
C ASP A 370 4.71 -28.28 -12.81
N LEU A 371 5.87 -28.21 -13.47
CA LEU A 371 6.91 -27.19 -13.25
C LEU A 371 6.68 -25.89 -14.01
N ALA A 372 5.98 -25.92 -15.14
CA ALA A 372 5.78 -24.76 -16.01
C ALA A 372 5.23 -23.50 -15.28
N PRO A 373 4.28 -23.60 -14.33
CA PRO A 373 3.78 -22.43 -13.59
C PRO A 373 4.83 -21.74 -12.71
N TYR A 374 5.95 -22.40 -12.43
CA TYR A 374 7.01 -21.91 -11.54
C TYR A 374 8.19 -21.30 -12.31
N LEU A 375 8.13 -21.31 -13.65
CA LEU A 375 9.16 -20.72 -14.50
C LEU A 375 8.72 -19.38 -15.07
N HIS A 376 9.72 -18.55 -15.39
CA HIS A 376 9.53 -17.15 -15.78
C HIS A 376 9.32 -16.93 -17.27
N MET A 377 9.45 -17.98 -18.11
CA MET A 377 9.34 -17.80 -19.55
C MET A 377 7.88 -17.81 -20.03
N PRO A 378 7.48 -16.83 -20.85
CA PRO A 378 6.17 -16.86 -21.49
C PRO A 378 6.03 -18.15 -22.29
N ALA A 379 4.85 -18.80 -22.22
CA ALA A 379 4.56 -20.00 -23.00
C ALA A 379 4.77 -19.83 -24.53
N LYS A 380 4.83 -18.59 -25.03
CA LYS A 380 5.14 -18.26 -26.43
C LYS A 380 6.64 -18.34 -26.77
N ASP A 381 7.51 -18.13 -25.80
CA ASP A 381 8.97 -18.09 -26.00
C ASP A 381 9.64 -19.44 -25.67
N ASP A 382 8.91 -20.35 -25.01
CA ASP A 382 9.33 -21.73 -24.75
C ASP A 382 8.28 -22.76 -25.22
N ALA A 383 8.00 -22.76 -26.53
CA ALA A 383 6.96 -23.61 -27.11
C ALA A 383 7.19 -25.13 -26.89
N GLN A 384 8.41 -25.53 -26.55
CA GLN A 384 8.77 -26.93 -26.26
C GLN A 384 8.95 -27.21 -24.77
N HIS A 385 8.73 -26.21 -23.90
CA HIS A 385 8.95 -26.30 -22.46
C HIS A 385 10.37 -26.78 -22.08
N GLU A 386 11.37 -26.36 -22.85
CA GLU A 386 12.78 -26.77 -22.69
C GLU A 386 13.36 -26.31 -21.35
N GLU A 387 12.93 -25.16 -20.81
CA GLU A 387 13.35 -24.74 -19.47
C GLU A 387 12.69 -25.56 -18.36
N ALA A 388 11.40 -25.89 -18.51
CA ALA A 388 10.70 -26.78 -17.57
C ALA A 388 11.31 -28.19 -17.60
N ARG A 389 11.75 -28.64 -18.77
CA ARG A 389 12.50 -29.89 -18.91
C ARG A 389 13.84 -29.85 -18.18
N LYS A 390 14.64 -28.79 -18.35
CA LYS A 390 15.90 -28.61 -17.62
C LYS A 390 15.70 -28.52 -16.11
N ALA A 391 14.64 -27.84 -15.67
CA ALA A 391 14.27 -27.78 -14.27
C ALA A 391 13.88 -29.17 -13.74
N ALA A 392 13.07 -29.93 -14.50
CA ALA A 392 12.68 -31.29 -14.14
C ALA A 392 13.90 -32.21 -14.04
N GLU A 393 14.85 -32.10 -14.97
CA GLU A 393 16.09 -32.88 -14.96
C GLU A 393 16.95 -32.56 -13.74
N TYR A 394 17.09 -31.26 -13.45
CA TYR A 394 17.79 -30.84 -12.25
C TYR A 394 17.10 -31.39 -11.00
N LEU A 395 15.77 -31.27 -10.88
CA LEU A 395 15.01 -31.55 -9.65
C LEU A 395 14.64 -33.03 -9.43
N LYS A 396 14.80 -33.89 -10.43
CA LYS A 396 14.63 -35.34 -10.32
C LYS A 396 15.45 -35.90 -9.15
N SER A 397 14.95 -36.92 -8.46
CA SER A 397 15.72 -37.58 -7.40
C SER A 397 16.97 -38.26 -7.97
N ILE A 398 18.12 -38.13 -7.27
CA ILE A 398 19.41 -38.64 -7.78
C ILE A 398 19.85 -39.85 -6.96
N GLY A 399 19.73 -41.06 -7.52
CA GLY A 399 20.38 -42.27 -6.98
C GLY A 399 20.07 -42.55 -5.50
N GLU A 400 21.10 -42.47 -4.65
CA GLU A 400 21.02 -42.70 -3.19
C GLU A 400 20.72 -41.42 -2.39
N GLU A 401 20.29 -40.34 -3.04
CA GLU A 401 19.90 -39.10 -2.37
C GLU A 401 18.76 -39.38 -1.38
N ASP A 402 19.00 -39.04 -0.11
CA ASP A 402 17.96 -39.16 0.91
C ASP A 402 16.88 -38.09 0.75
N ASP A 403 15.77 -38.34 1.42
CA ASP A 403 14.56 -37.51 1.35
C ASP A 403 14.80 -36.04 1.74
N MET A 404 15.68 -35.81 2.72
CA MET A 404 15.97 -34.48 3.22
C MET A 404 16.93 -33.73 2.28
N ALA A 405 17.92 -34.42 1.72
CA ALA A 405 18.83 -33.87 0.72
C ALA A 405 18.06 -33.43 -0.54
N HIS A 406 17.13 -34.27 -1.02
CA HIS A 406 16.26 -33.93 -2.14
C HIS A 406 15.42 -32.68 -1.83
N TYR A 407 14.82 -32.61 -0.63
CA TYR A 407 14.05 -31.45 -0.19
C TYR A 407 14.89 -30.17 -0.13
N ILE A 408 16.09 -30.21 0.46
CA ILE A 408 16.96 -29.04 0.54
C ILE A 408 17.32 -28.53 -0.86
N ARG A 409 17.58 -29.44 -1.81
CA ARG A 409 17.88 -29.08 -3.20
C ARG A 409 16.68 -28.45 -3.91
N VAL A 410 15.49 -29.00 -3.75
CA VAL A 410 14.24 -28.39 -4.24
C VAL A 410 14.01 -27.03 -3.59
N TYR A 411 14.19 -26.90 -2.28
CA TYR A 411 14.05 -25.64 -1.55
C TYR A 411 15.01 -24.56 -2.07
N ASN A 412 16.29 -24.90 -2.26
CA ASN A 412 17.29 -23.96 -2.77
C ASN A 412 17.00 -23.54 -4.21
N TRP A 413 16.52 -24.48 -5.04
CA TRP A 413 16.08 -24.18 -6.40
C TRP A 413 14.87 -23.27 -6.40
N VAL A 414 13.81 -23.58 -5.64
CA VAL A 414 12.61 -22.74 -5.52
C VAL A 414 12.98 -21.36 -5.02
N ARG A 415 13.80 -21.27 -3.97
CA ARG A 415 14.27 -19.98 -3.43
C ARG A 415 15.01 -19.16 -4.49
N SER A 416 15.85 -19.79 -5.31
CA SER A 416 16.60 -19.11 -6.37
C SER A 416 15.70 -18.73 -7.55
N ALA A 417 14.79 -19.63 -7.95
CA ALA A 417 13.79 -19.39 -8.98
C ALA A 417 12.79 -18.31 -8.57
N LEU A 418 12.56 -18.09 -7.27
CA LEU A 418 11.75 -16.97 -6.77
C LEU A 418 12.53 -15.66 -6.62
N CYS A 419 13.86 -15.73 -6.67
CA CYS A 419 14.80 -14.62 -6.60
C CYS A 419 15.44 -14.38 -7.97
N VAL A 420 14.64 -14.18 -9.01
CA VAL A 420 15.22 -13.89 -10.32
C VAL A 420 15.64 -12.43 -10.37
N ALA A 421 16.95 -12.22 -10.56
CA ALA A 421 17.45 -11.00 -11.19
C ALA A 421 17.02 -11.06 -12.66
N PRO A 422 16.11 -10.18 -13.11
CA PRO A 422 15.61 -10.19 -14.48
C PRO A 422 16.77 -10.02 -15.46
N LYS A 423 16.78 -10.83 -16.53
CA LYS A 423 17.75 -10.71 -17.61
C LYS A 423 17.28 -9.60 -18.55
N THR A 424 17.35 -8.37 -18.06
CA THR A 424 17.08 -7.22 -18.92
C THR A 424 18.07 -7.21 -20.08
N ARG A 425 17.55 -7.17 -21.31
CA ARG A 425 18.37 -6.97 -22.50
C ARG A 425 18.84 -5.53 -22.48
N TYR A 426 20.13 -5.31 -22.74
CA TYR A 426 20.63 -3.97 -22.98
C TYR A 426 19.91 -3.38 -24.23
N HIS A 427 19.49 -2.11 -24.13
CA HIS A 427 18.88 -1.32 -25.23
C HIS A 427 17.41 -1.65 -25.57
N GLU A 428 16.56 -1.87 -24.57
CA GLU A 428 15.12 -1.90 -24.79
C GLU A 428 14.63 -0.53 -25.34
N PRO A 429 13.75 -0.51 -26.36
CA PRO A 429 13.29 0.74 -26.94
C PRO A 429 12.34 1.47 -25.99
N TYR A 430 12.55 2.78 -25.89
CA TYR A 430 11.62 3.70 -25.23
C TYR A 430 10.38 3.83 -26.11
N SER A 431 9.20 3.78 -25.51
CA SER A 431 7.95 3.99 -26.22
C SER A 431 7.50 5.43 -26.03
N GLY A 432 7.05 6.10 -27.08
CA GLY A 432 6.75 7.51 -26.97
C GLY A 432 5.87 8.03 -28.09
N TYR A 433 5.71 9.34 -28.14
CA TYR A 433 5.05 10.03 -29.24
C TYR A 433 5.61 11.45 -29.41
N ARG A 434 5.48 11.98 -30.63
CA ARG A 434 5.90 13.35 -30.93
C ARG A 434 4.94 14.37 -30.29
N LEU A 435 5.51 15.39 -29.68
CA LEU A 435 4.80 16.51 -29.07
C LEU A 435 4.78 17.73 -30.00
N ASP A 436 3.79 18.60 -29.81
CA ASP A 436 3.83 19.96 -30.31
C ASP A 436 4.87 20.79 -29.54
N LEU A 437 5.43 21.81 -30.21
CA LEU A 437 6.15 22.86 -29.51
C LEU A 437 5.14 23.69 -28.70
N PRO A 438 5.49 24.14 -27.49
CA PRO A 438 4.64 25.02 -26.71
C PRO A 438 4.28 26.30 -27.47
N PRO A 439 3.08 26.88 -27.25
CA PRO A 439 2.71 28.15 -27.83
C PRO A 439 3.74 29.24 -27.52
N GLY A 440 4.16 29.99 -28.54
CA GLY A 440 5.15 31.06 -28.40
C GLY A 440 6.60 30.60 -28.43
N VAL A 441 6.87 29.29 -28.47
CA VAL A 441 8.22 28.74 -28.64
C VAL A 441 8.48 28.46 -30.12
N SER A 442 9.56 29.02 -30.64
CA SER A 442 10.02 28.77 -32.01
C SER A 442 11.47 28.31 -31.96
N ALA A 443 11.70 27.03 -32.18
CA ALA A 443 13.03 26.42 -32.17
C ALA A 443 13.16 25.36 -33.25
N ASP A 444 14.38 25.17 -33.77
CA ASP A 444 14.73 24.13 -34.75
C ASP A 444 14.84 22.75 -34.08
N VAL A 445 13.83 22.37 -33.29
CA VAL A 445 13.81 21.16 -32.48
C VAL A 445 12.45 20.48 -32.58
N ALA A 446 12.45 19.14 -32.55
CA ALA A 446 11.25 18.34 -32.33
C ALA A 446 11.25 17.78 -30.91
N LEU A 447 10.10 17.79 -30.25
CA LEU A 447 9.93 17.26 -28.91
C LEU A 447 9.24 15.90 -28.94
N PHE A 448 9.65 15.00 -28.05
CA PHE A 448 9.05 13.69 -27.86
C PHE A 448 8.85 13.43 -26.38
N TYR A 449 7.68 12.90 -26.02
CA TYR A 449 7.50 12.24 -24.74
C TYR A 449 7.95 10.79 -24.90
N VAL A 450 8.88 10.33 -24.07
CA VAL A 450 9.44 8.98 -24.13
C VAL A 450 9.35 8.31 -22.76
N GLU A 451 8.63 7.19 -22.71
CA GLU A 451 8.49 6.36 -21.51
C GLU A 451 9.70 5.44 -21.36
N VAL A 452 10.16 5.30 -20.13
CA VAL A 452 11.23 4.38 -19.79
C VAL A 452 10.75 2.94 -20.04
N PRO A 453 11.55 2.10 -20.71
CA PRO A 453 11.19 0.72 -20.96
C PRO A 453 10.84 0.01 -19.65
N ARG A 454 9.81 -0.83 -19.69
CA ARG A 454 9.45 -1.66 -18.54
C ARG A 454 10.20 -2.99 -18.61
N GLN A 455 10.66 -3.45 -17.46
CA GLN A 455 11.39 -4.70 -17.29
C GLN A 455 10.49 -5.90 -17.60
N ARG A 456 10.74 -6.61 -18.71
CA ARG A 456 9.85 -7.69 -19.20
C ARG A 456 9.79 -8.91 -18.27
N ASP A 457 10.93 -9.29 -17.70
CA ASP A 457 11.07 -10.48 -16.85
C ASP A 457 10.63 -10.20 -15.40
N TRP A 458 9.43 -9.65 -15.23
CA TRP A 458 8.85 -9.37 -13.91
C TRP A 458 7.74 -10.36 -13.59
N PRO A 459 7.54 -10.74 -12.30
CA PRO A 459 6.49 -11.67 -11.92
C PRO A 459 5.11 -11.22 -12.41
N HIS A 460 4.35 -12.13 -13.05
CA HIS A 460 3.05 -11.81 -13.66
C HIS A 460 1.99 -11.29 -12.69
N THR A 461 2.14 -11.55 -11.39
CA THR A 461 1.24 -11.04 -10.35
C THR A 461 1.56 -9.59 -9.95
N LEU A 462 2.65 -9.01 -10.47
CA LEU A 462 3.09 -7.66 -10.21
C LEU A 462 3.14 -6.86 -11.51
N LYS A 463 2.99 -5.54 -11.42
CA LYS A 463 3.24 -4.67 -12.56
C LYS A 463 4.74 -4.64 -12.84
N ASN A 464 5.12 -4.59 -14.11
CA ASN A 464 6.53 -4.52 -14.52
C ASN A 464 7.11 -3.13 -14.21
N PRO A 465 8.21 -3.03 -13.44
CA PRO A 465 8.82 -1.74 -13.12
C PRO A 465 9.41 -1.09 -14.36
N PRO A 466 9.40 0.26 -14.46
CA PRO A 466 10.27 0.95 -15.40
C PRO A 466 11.73 0.56 -15.09
N MET A 467 12.60 0.48 -16.09
CA MET A 467 14.02 0.22 -15.86
C MET A 467 14.70 1.45 -15.22
N THR A 468 15.87 1.27 -14.61
CA THR A 468 16.73 2.39 -14.27
C THR A 468 17.50 2.79 -15.53
N VAL A 469 17.61 4.09 -15.79
CA VAL A 469 18.36 4.61 -16.94
C VAL A 469 19.36 5.63 -16.44
N ASP A 470 20.58 5.58 -16.97
CA ASP A 470 21.66 6.47 -16.58
C ASP A 470 21.58 7.77 -17.40
N ILE A 471 20.51 8.53 -17.16
CA ILE A 471 20.29 9.85 -17.75
C ILE A 471 20.55 10.88 -16.64
N PRO A 472 21.46 11.83 -16.83
CA PRO A 472 21.74 12.85 -15.82
C PRO A 472 20.48 13.68 -15.54
N ASN A 473 20.20 13.92 -14.27
CA ASN A 473 19.13 14.82 -13.86
C ASN A 473 19.49 16.25 -14.27
N MET A 474 18.63 16.87 -15.09
CA MET A 474 18.73 18.29 -15.40
C MET A 474 17.76 19.07 -14.52
N SER A 475 18.21 20.21 -14.00
CA SER A 475 17.31 21.17 -13.37
C SER A 475 16.31 21.71 -14.39
N PRO A 476 15.06 22.02 -13.99
CA PRO A 476 14.09 22.65 -14.89
C PRO A 476 14.68 23.94 -15.47
N PRO A 477 14.56 24.18 -16.79
CA PRO A 477 15.02 25.42 -17.39
C PRO A 477 14.15 26.58 -16.89
N THR A 478 14.79 27.69 -16.50
CA THR A 478 14.11 28.95 -16.13
C THR A 478 13.54 29.68 -17.35
N ASP A 479 14.14 29.50 -18.53
CA ASP A 479 13.66 29.98 -19.82
C ASP A 479 13.70 28.84 -20.84
N LEU A 480 12.53 28.33 -21.19
CA LEU A 480 12.38 27.20 -22.11
C LEU A 480 12.81 27.54 -23.55
N GLN A 481 12.55 28.76 -24.02
CA GLN A 481 12.91 29.18 -25.38
C GLN A 481 14.43 29.24 -25.49
N GLN A 482 15.09 29.93 -24.55
CA GLN A 482 16.55 30.04 -24.53
C GLN A 482 17.20 28.67 -24.31
N PHE A 483 16.61 27.81 -23.49
CA PHE A 483 17.08 26.44 -23.30
C PHE A 483 17.04 25.65 -24.62
N LEU A 484 15.89 25.61 -25.31
CA LEU A 484 15.75 24.84 -26.55
C LEU A 484 16.62 25.37 -27.70
N VAL A 485 16.83 26.69 -27.79
CA VAL A 485 17.75 27.29 -28.77
C VAL A 485 19.20 26.84 -28.53
N ASN A 486 19.60 26.69 -27.27
CA ASN A 486 20.97 26.34 -26.89
C ASN A 486 21.18 24.85 -26.58
N ALA A 487 20.13 24.03 -26.59
CA ALA A 487 20.16 22.62 -26.19
C ALA A 487 21.18 21.77 -26.97
N PHE A 488 21.59 22.23 -28.15
CA PHE A 488 22.54 21.54 -29.03
C PHE A 488 23.81 22.37 -29.30
N ALA A 489 24.10 23.38 -28.48
CA ALA A 489 25.29 24.22 -28.64
C ALA A 489 26.59 23.47 -28.31
N ASN A 490 26.56 22.57 -27.31
CA ASN A 490 27.66 21.71 -26.97
C ASN A 490 27.48 20.32 -27.61
N GLN A 491 28.39 19.92 -28.51
CA GLN A 491 28.27 18.64 -29.22
C GLN A 491 28.58 17.43 -28.33
N ASP A 492 29.37 17.62 -27.27
CA ASP A 492 29.79 16.53 -26.38
C ASP A 492 28.63 16.03 -25.50
N ASP A 493 27.59 16.84 -25.32
CA ASP A 493 26.39 16.52 -24.53
C ASP A 493 25.27 15.87 -25.36
N ILE A 494 25.48 15.71 -26.68
CA ILE A 494 24.43 15.24 -27.61
C ILE A 494 24.44 13.71 -27.69
N ILE A 495 23.31 13.10 -27.30
CA ILE A 495 23.08 11.66 -27.39
C ILE A 495 22.46 11.31 -28.75
N ARG A 496 22.93 10.21 -29.37
CA ARG A 496 22.36 9.72 -30.63
C ARG A 496 21.12 8.88 -30.37
N ALA A 497 20.03 9.23 -31.06
CA ALA A 497 18.76 8.51 -31.01
C ALA A 497 18.41 7.93 -32.38
N GLU A 498 17.98 6.67 -32.42
CA GLU A 498 17.32 6.06 -33.58
C GLU A 498 15.81 6.02 -33.31
N ILE A 499 15.02 6.70 -34.14
CA ILE A 499 13.57 6.78 -33.97
C ILE A 499 12.91 5.93 -35.06
N ARG A 500 12.19 4.88 -34.65
CA ARG A 500 11.41 4.02 -35.54
C ARG A 500 9.92 4.28 -35.33
N TYR A 501 9.17 4.41 -36.41
CA TYR A 501 7.73 4.54 -36.37
C TYR A 501 7.11 3.80 -37.55
N SER A 502 5.92 3.21 -37.33
CA SER A 502 5.14 2.62 -38.42
C SER A 502 4.25 3.72 -38.99
N LEU A 503 4.28 3.88 -40.31
CA LEU A 503 3.20 4.52 -41.04
C LEU A 503 2.17 3.42 -41.29
N ASP A 504 1.30 3.15 -40.32
CA ASP A 504 0.14 2.28 -40.58
C ASP A 504 -0.77 3.00 -41.58
N THR A 505 -0.52 2.75 -42.86
CA THR A 505 -1.29 3.26 -43.99
C THR A 505 -2.75 2.79 -43.96
N ALA A 506 -3.07 1.76 -43.15
CA ALA A 506 -4.42 1.24 -42.96
C ALA A 506 -5.36 2.18 -42.17
N LEU A 507 -4.85 3.26 -41.55
CA LEU A 507 -5.68 4.30 -40.91
C LEU A 507 -5.80 5.58 -41.76
N TYR A 508 -5.28 5.57 -43.00
CA TYR A 508 -5.40 6.67 -43.97
C TYR A 508 -6.54 6.44 -44.99
N GLU A 509 -7.66 5.82 -44.59
CA GLU A 509 -8.94 6.20 -45.20
C GLU A 509 -9.28 7.59 -44.64
N GLU A 510 -8.98 8.64 -45.42
CA GLU A 510 -9.21 10.03 -45.08
C GLU A 510 -10.63 10.24 -44.50
N PRO A 511 -10.79 10.56 -43.21
CA PRO A 511 -11.97 11.28 -42.78
C PRO A 511 -11.88 12.70 -43.38
N PRO A 512 -13.01 13.31 -43.80
CA PRO A 512 -13.00 14.58 -44.53
C PRO A 512 -12.20 15.64 -43.77
N ALA A 513 -11.28 16.27 -44.51
CA ALA A 513 -10.16 17.11 -44.08
C ALA A 513 -10.51 18.43 -43.33
N SER A 514 -11.64 18.48 -42.64
CA SER A 514 -12.16 19.68 -41.97
C SER A 514 -12.49 19.53 -40.49
N SER A 515 -12.23 18.36 -39.84
CA SER A 515 -12.50 18.18 -38.39
C SER A 515 -11.27 17.93 -37.51
N LEU A 516 -10.08 17.71 -38.08
CA LEU A 516 -8.90 17.30 -37.30
C LEU A 516 -8.15 18.43 -36.57
N LYS A 517 -8.46 19.71 -36.84
CA LYS A 517 -7.80 20.82 -36.14
C LYS A 517 -8.31 21.08 -34.71
N ASN A 518 -9.44 20.49 -34.29
CA ASN A 518 -10.05 20.79 -32.99
C ASN A 518 -10.32 19.56 -32.09
N ASN A 519 -10.01 18.33 -32.52
CA ASN A 519 -10.42 17.11 -31.81
C ASN A 519 -9.27 16.12 -31.51
N LEU A 520 -8.01 16.54 -31.56
CA LEU A 520 -7.03 15.87 -30.70
C LEU A 520 -7.46 16.22 -29.28
N THR A 521 -8.09 15.28 -28.58
CA THR A 521 -8.35 15.40 -27.15
C THR A 521 -7.07 15.95 -26.51
N PRO A 522 -7.12 17.12 -25.85
CA PRO A 522 -5.94 17.72 -25.23
C PRO A 522 -5.26 16.61 -24.46
N ASN A 523 -3.99 16.35 -24.79
CA ASN A 523 -3.26 15.30 -24.11
C ASN A 523 -3.05 15.80 -22.68
N PRO A 524 -3.88 15.32 -21.72
CA PRO A 524 -3.94 15.96 -20.41
C PRO A 524 -2.59 15.84 -19.71
N VAL A 525 -1.81 14.80 -20.04
CA VAL A 525 -0.46 14.58 -19.51
C VAL A 525 0.52 15.62 -20.02
N ALA A 526 0.49 15.96 -21.32
CA ALA A 526 1.36 16.99 -21.87
C ALA A 526 0.96 18.38 -21.35
N ASP A 527 -0.34 18.67 -21.32
CA ASP A 527 -0.86 19.96 -20.84
C ASP A 527 -0.62 20.16 -19.33
N ASP A 528 -0.83 19.14 -18.50
CA ASP A 528 -0.59 19.22 -17.07
C ASP A 528 0.90 19.26 -16.73
N TRP A 529 1.73 18.57 -17.50
CA TRP A 529 3.19 18.70 -17.39
C TRP A 529 3.63 20.12 -17.78
N TRP A 530 3.11 20.69 -18.87
CA TRP A 530 3.41 22.06 -19.26
C TRP A 530 2.99 23.07 -18.19
N LYS A 531 1.79 22.91 -17.62
CA LYS A 531 1.35 23.75 -16.48
C LYS A 531 2.30 23.62 -15.29
N SER A 532 2.79 22.42 -14.99
CA SER A 532 3.73 22.18 -13.89
C SER A 532 5.10 22.85 -14.11
N MET A 533 5.64 22.79 -15.34
CA MET A 533 6.89 23.48 -15.69
C MET A 533 6.76 25.00 -15.64
N VAL A 534 5.63 25.54 -16.11
CA VAL A 534 5.36 26.99 -16.05
C VAL A 534 5.16 27.45 -14.59
N GLN A 535 4.46 26.69 -13.75
CA GLN A 535 4.26 27.02 -12.34
C GLN A 535 5.56 27.01 -11.52
N SER A 536 6.49 26.10 -11.82
CA SER A 536 7.80 26.02 -11.14
C SER A 536 8.73 27.16 -11.54
N SER A 537 8.60 27.71 -12.75
CA SER A 537 9.32 28.93 -13.16
C SER A 537 8.82 30.22 -12.51
N GLY A 538 7.66 30.20 -11.85
CA GLY A 538 7.02 31.36 -11.21
C GLY A 538 7.20 31.47 -9.69
N LEU A 539 7.99 30.60 -9.04
CA LEU A 539 8.28 30.71 -7.61
C LEU A 539 9.29 31.84 -7.36
N PRO A 540 9.00 32.82 -6.48
CA PRO A 540 10.01 33.80 -6.08
C PRO A 540 11.16 33.09 -5.36
N GLU A 541 12.39 33.47 -5.68
CA GLU A 541 13.60 33.02 -4.99
C GLU A 541 13.40 33.19 -3.48
N SER A 542 13.36 32.08 -2.73
CA SER A 542 13.43 32.14 -1.28
C SER A 542 14.79 32.73 -0.91
N ASP A 543 14.79 33.88 -0.24
CA ASP A 543 15.95 34.55 0.33
C ASP A 543 16.83 33.58 1.16
N GLN A 544 17.78 32.92 0.51
CA GLN A 544 18.95 32.30 1.13
C GLN A 544 20.12 33.28 1.09
N THR A 545 19.92 34.46 1.68
CA THR A 545 21.01 35.43 1.88
C THR A 545 21.01 35.91 3.31
N ASN A 546 21.18 35.01 4.29
CA ASN A 546 21.53 35.38 5.68
C ASN A 546 22.04 34.19 6.52
N GLN A 547 23.00 33.41 6.03
CA GLN A 547 23.82 32.51 6.87
C GLN A 547 25.30 32.42 6.42
N SER A 548 25.91 33.56 6.10
CA SER A 548 27.38 33.65 5.98
C SER A 548 27.88 34.98 6.52
N ARG A 549 27.81 35.13 7.84
CA ARG A 549 28.55 36.17 8.58
C ARG A 549 28.53 35.89 10.09
N MET A 550 29.17 34.81 10.54
CA MET A 550 29.64 34.65 11.93
C MET A 550 30.69 33.54 12.01
N LEU A 551 31.87 33.77 11.45
CA LEU A 551 33.11 33.09 11.86
C LEU A 551 34.28 34.04 11.61
N ASP A 552 34.49 34.99 12.52
CA ASP A 552 35.75 35.71 12.67
C ASP A 552 35.95 36.10 14.14
N GLY A 553 36.84 35.34 14.83
CA GLY A 553 37.64 35.73 16.01
C GLY A 553 36.93 36.05 17.34
N PRO A 554 37.58 35.81 18.51
CA PRO A 554 38.99 36.15 18.71
C PRO A 554 39.88 35.02 19.26
N ARG A 555 41.14 35.05 18.83
CA ARG A 555 42.28 34.36 19.43
C ARG A 555 42.67 35.07 20.74
N ASN A 556 42.64 34.35 21.85
CA ASN A 556 43.28 34.78 23.09
C ASN A 556 44.78 34.50 23.02
N GLY A 557 45.57 35.56 23.21
CA GLY A 557 46.98 35.50 23.57
C GLY A 557 47.16 35.36 25.08
N LEU A 558 48.27 34.74 25.45
CA LEU A 558 48.78 34.45 26.78
C LEU A 558 48.92 35.68 27.68
N ASP A 559 48.72 35.49 28.99
CA ASP A 559 49.71 35.87 30.02
C ASP A 559 49.36 35.23 31.39
N ASN A 560 50.40 34.66 32.01
CA ASN A 560 50.54 34.02 33.34
C ASN A 560 49.98 32.60 33.58
#